data_AF-A0A9X8YMC8-F1
#
_entry.id   AF-A0A9X8YMC8-F1
#
_cell.length_a   1.000
_cell.length_b   1.000
_cell.length_c   1.000
_cell.angle_alpha   90.00
_cell.angle_beta   90.00
_cell.angle_gamma   90.00
#
_symmetry.space_group_name_H-M   'P 1'
#
loop_
_entity.id
_entity.type
_entity.pdbx_description
1 polymer ?
#
loop_
_entity_poly.entity_id
_entity_poly.type
_entity_poly.pdbx_seq_one_letter_code
_entity_poly.pdbx_strand_id
1 'polypeptide(L)' 'RSFDESCLAPVEMLQPQEIKALREHLRLSQPVFARYLNTSVSTIQKWETGVKRPGGVSLKLLSIVRKHGLEVLL' A
#
# COMPACT_ATOMS: atom_id res chain seq x y z
N ARG A 1 3.16 11.44 -24.53
CA ARG A 1 2.79 11.68 -23.11
C ARG A 1 4.10 11.91 -22.36
N SER A 2 4.30 13.09 -21.79
CA SER A 2 5.55 13.43 -21.09
C SER A 2 5.47 12.93 -19.64
N PHE A 3 6.55 12.37 -19.12
CA PHE A 3 6.68 11.89 -17.74
C PHE A 3 7.74 12.71 -17.01
N ASP A 4 7.52 14.01 -16.96
CA ASP A 4 8.39 14.97 -16.29
C ASP A 4 7.86 15.33 -14.88
N GLU A 5 8.59 16.19 -14.19
CA GLU A 5 8.28 16.57 -12.80
C GLU A 5 6.89 17.22 -12.65
N SER A 6 6.36 17.87 -13.70
CA SER A 6 5.04 18.50 -13.65
C SER A 6 3.90 17.48 -13.51
N CYS A 7 4.18 16.21 -13.80
CA CYS A 7 3.22 15.10 -13.68
C CYS A 7 3.25 14.43 -12.30
N LEU A 8 4.18 14.81 -11.41
CA LEU A 8 4.35 14.17 -10.10
C LEU A 8 3.30 14.68 -9.10
N ALA A 9 2.20 13.95 -8.96
CA ALA A 9 1.29 14.15 -7.85
C ALA A 9 1.91 13.58 -6.55
N PRO A 10 1.89 14.35 -5.44
CA PRO A 10 2.37 13.86 -4.15
C PRO A 10 1.54 12.66 -3.70
N VAL A 11 2.20 11.68 -3.10
CA VAL A 11 1.53 10.53 -2.52
C VAL A 11 1.29 10.81 -1.04
N GLU A 12 0.02 10.88 -0.65
CA GLU A 12 -0.36 11.04 0.75
C GLU A 12 0.13 9.84 1.58
N MET A 13 0.68 10.14 2.75
CA MET A 13 1.06 9.12 3.72
C MET A 13 -0.18 8.41 4.25
N LEU A 14 -0.19 7.09 4.17
CA LEU A 14 -1.23 6.25 4.77
C LEU A 14 -0.97 6.06 6.26
N GLN A 15 -1.98 6.34 7.08
CA GLN A 15 -2.00 6.02 8.49
C GLN A 15 -2.15 4.50 8.70
N PRO A 16 -1.67 3.96 9.85
CA PRO A 16 -1.76 2.53 10.14
C PRO A 16 -3.16 1.94 9.98
N GLN A 17 -4.19 2.67 10.45
CA GLN A 17 -5.59 2.29 10.37
C GLN A 17 -6.10 2.26 8.92
N GLU A 18 -5.60 3.14 8.05
CA GLU A 18 -5.98 3.14 6.63
C GLU A 18 -5.39 1.93 5.89
N ILE A 19 -4.18 1.51 6.24
CA ILE A 19 -3.54 0.32 5.66
C ILE A 19 -4.33 -0.93 6.07
N LYS A 20 -4.72 -1.01 7.35
CA LYS A 20 -5.57 -2.09 7.86
C LYS A 20 -6.93 -2.09 7.16
N ALA A 21 -7.58 -0.93 7.06
CA ALA A 21 -8.87 -0.79 6.40
C ALA A 21 -8.81 -1.17 4.92
N LEU A 22 -7.74 -0.79 4.21
CA LEU A 22 -7.52 -1.20 2.81
C LEU A 22 -7.47 -2.72 2.68
N ARG A 23 -6.69 -3.41 3.53
CA ARG A 23 -6.61 -4.87 3.52
C ARG A 23 -7.97 -5.51 3.80
N GLU A 24 -8.70 -5.00 4.78
CA GLU A 24 -10.01 -5.53 5.19
C GLU A 24 -11.08 -5.28 4.14
N HIS A 25 -11.05 -4.13 3.46
CA HIS A 25 -11.91 -3.82 2.33
C HIS A 25 -11.70 -4.80 1.17
N LEU A 26 -10.46 -5.20 0.92
CA LEU A 26 -10.10 -6.23 -0.05
C LEU A 26 -10.39 -7.67 0.43
N ARG A 27 -10.89 -7.83 1.66
CA ARG A 27 -11.21 -9.12 2.32
C ARG A 27 -10.02 -10.08 2.40
N LEU A 28 -8.82 -9.53 2.61
CA LEU A 28 -7.59 -10.31 2.69
C LEU A 28 -7.11 -10.50 4.12
N SER A 29 -6.50 -11.65 4.38
CA SER A 29 -5.68 -11.85 5.57
C SER A 29 -4.33 -11.14 5.43
N GLN A 30 -3.66 -10.84 6.55
CA GLN A 30 -2.32 -10.22 6.52
C GLN A 30 -1.31 -11.01 5.68
N PRO A 31 -1.23 -12.36 5.75
CA PRO A 31 -0.30 -13.13 4.92
C PRO A 31 -0.58 -13.04 3.42
N VAL A 32 -1.86 -13.09 3.02
CA VAL A 32 -2.24 -12.99 1.61
C VAL A 32 -1.95 -11.60 1.08
N PHE A 33 -2.29 -10.55 1.83
CA PHE A 33 -1.99 -9.17 1.45
C PHE A 33 -0.48 -8.92 1.34
N ALA A 34 0.32 -9.45 2.28
CA ALA A 34 1.77 -9.38 2.22
C ALA A 34 2.33 -10.01 0.94
N ARG A 35 1.79 -11.16 0.53
CA ARG A 35 2.23 -11.86 -0.68
C ARG A 35 1.90 -11.08 -1.96
N TYR A 36 0.72 -10.49 -2.05
CA TYR A 36 0.36 -9.61 -3.17
C TYR A 36 1.26 -8.37 -3.25
N LEU A 37 1.59 -7.77 -2.11
CA LEU A 37 2.48 -6.60 -2.06
C LEU A 37 3.97 -6.95 -2.10
N ASN A 38 4.31 -8.23 -2.34
CA ASN A 38 5.67 -8.75 -2.34
C ASN A 38 6.49 -8.31 -1.12
N THR A 39 5.91 -8.44 0.07
CA THR A 39 6.53 -8.08 1.35
C THR A 39 6.30 -9.15 2.42
N SER A 40 6.92 -8.98 3.59
CA SER A 40 6.76 -9.91 4.71
C SER A 40 5.49 -9.62 5.51
N VAL A 41 4.91 -10.63 6.16
CA VAL A 41 3.79 -10.46 7.09
C VAL A 41 4.18 -9.51 8.24
N SER A 42 5.42 -9.60 8.73
CA SER A 42 5.94 -8.69 9.75
C SER A 42 5.95 -7.23 9.29
N THR A 43 6.21 -6.99 7.99
CA THR A 43 6.14 -5.64 7.41
C THR A 43 4.71 -5.10 7.47
N ILE A 44 3.73 -5.88 7.01
CA ILE A 44 2.30 -5.51 7.07
C ILE A 44 1.89 -5.23 8.52
N GLN A 45 2.24 -6.10 9.45
CA GLN A 45 1.94 -5.89 10.88
C GLN A 45 2.53 -4.59 11.41
N LYS A 46 3.80 -4.30 11.11
CA LYS A 46 4.47 -3.05 11.54
C LYS A 46 3.82 -1.82 10.93
N TRP A 47 3.32 -1.90 9.70
CA TRP A 47 2.56 -0.84 9.06
C TRP A 47 1.20 -0.63 9.71
N GLU A 48 0.42 -1.70 9.92
CA GLU A 48 -0.92 -1.63 10.53
C GLU A 48 -0.90 -1.24 12.02
N THR A 49 0.23 -1.45 12.70
CA THR A 49 0.43 -1.03 14.11
C THR A 49 1.13 0.32 14.25
N GLY A 50 1.64 0.90 13.16
CA GLY A 50 2.37 2.17 13.17
C GLY A 50 3.80 2.10 13.70
N VAL A 51 4.31 0.91 14.04
CA VAL A 51 5.72 0.68 14.42
C VAL A 51 6.67 1.08 13.29
N LYS A 52 6.26 0.88 12.04
CA LYS A 52 6.93 1.42 10.84
C LYS A 52 5.89 2.02 9.90
N ARG A 53 6.31 2.93 9.04
CA ARG A 53 5.48 3.46 7.95
C ARG A 53 6.00 3.01 6.59
N PRO A 54 5.12 2.76 5.60
CA PRO A 54 5.55 2.52 4.23
C PRO A 54 6.19 3.80 3.68
N GLY A 55 7.34 3.67 3.02
CA GLY A 55 8.04 4.77 2.38
C GLY A 55 8.19 4.56 0.87
N GLY A 56 8.45 5.64 0.15
CA GLY A 56 8.80 5.63 -1.28
C GLY A 56 7.90 4.72 -2.12
N VAL A 57 8.49 3.66 -2.67
CA VAL A 57 7.82 2.71 -3.56
C VAL A 57 6.67 1.97 -2.87
N SER A 58 6.82 1.56 -1.61
CA SER A 58 5.76 0.85 -0.89
C SER A 58 4.54 1.73 -0.65
N LEU A 59 4.76 3.02 -0.36
CA LEU A 59 3.66 3.98 -0.23
C LEU A 59 2.98 4.22 -1.57
N LYS A 60 3.75 4.34 -2.66
CA LYS A 60 3.19 4.47 -4.02
C LYS A 60 2.37 3.24 -4.40
N LEU A 61 2.86 2.04 -4.12
CA LEU A 61 2.17 0.78 -4.39
C LEU A 61 0.83 0.70 -3.64
N LEU A 62 0.84 0.98 -2.33
CA LEU A 62 -0.38 1.02 -1.53
C LEU A 62 -1.38 2.07 -2.05
N SER A 63 -0.89 3.23 -2.50
CA SER A 63 -1.73 4.27 -3.11
C SER A 63 -2.37 3.81 -4.42
N ILE A 64 -1.62 3.08 -5.27
CA ILE A 64 -2.13 2.49 -6.51
C ILE A 64 -3.21 1.44 -6.19
N VAL A 65 -2.95 0.54 -5.25
CA VAL A 65 -3.91 -0.49 -4.82
C VAL A 65 -5.16 0.15 -4.22
N ARG A 66 -5.01 1.20 -3.41
CA ARG A 66 -6.16 1.96 -2.85
C ARG A 66 -7.04 2.57 -3.95
N LYS A 67 -6.42 3.04 -5.03
CA LYS A 67 -7.13 3.73 -6.12
C LYS A 67 -7.74 2.77 -7.14
N HIS A 68 -7.08 1.66 -7.42
CA HIS A 68 -7.42 0.77 -8.54
C HIS A 68 -7.83 -0.64 -8.11
N GLY A 69 -7.79 -0.94 -6.81
CA GLY A 69 -8.01 -2.30 -6.30
C GLY A 69 -6.77 -3.18 -6.43
N LEU A 70 -6.92 -4.45 -6.06
CA LEU A 70 -5.82 -5.43 -6.07
C LEU A 70 -5.51 -5.97 -7.47
N GLU A 71 -6.45 -5.87 -8.41
CA GLU A 71 -6.35 -6.42 -9.77
C GLU A 71 -5.18 -5.86 -10.58
N VAL A 72 -4.71 -4.65 -10.24
CA VAL A 72 -3.49 -4.04 -10.80
C VAL A 72 -2.21 -4.84 -10.52
N LEU A 73 -2.25 -5.78 -9.57
CA LEU A 73 -1.12 -6.64 -9.19
C LEU A 73 -1.24 -8.07 -9.73
N LEU A 74 -2.30 -8.39 -10.49
CA LEU A 74 -2.50 -9.67 -11.18
C LEU A 74 -1.94 -9.61 -12.60
#